data_AF-A0A2X1PWH6-F1
#
_entry.id   AF-A0A2X1PWH6-F1
#
_cell.length_a   1.000
_cell.length_b   1.000
_cell.length_c   1.000
_cell.angle_alpha   90.00
_cell.angle_beta   90.00
_cell.angle_gamma   90.00
#
_symmetry.space_group_name_H-M   'P 1'
#
loop_
_entity.id
_entity.type
_entity.pdbx_description
1 polymer ?
#
loop_
_entity_poly.entity_id
_entity_poly.type
_entity_poly.pdbx_seq_one_letter_code
_entity_poly.pdbx_strand_id
1 'polypeptide(L)'
;MIGESARRDALGAFGGHWDNTPFASSVNGLIFADYIAASGSTQKSLGLTLNRVVDGKPQFQDNFVTLANRAGFQTWWFSNQGQIGEYDTAIASIAKRADEVYFLKEGNFEADKNTKDEALLDMTAQVLAQEHSQPQLIVLHLMGSHPQACDRTQGKYETFVHRKKRRAISIP
;
A
#
# COMPACT_ATOMS: atom_id res chain seq x y z
N MET A 1 -2.63 4.71 4.42
CA MET A 1 -1.90 3.47 4.12
C MET A 1 -2.60 2.73 2.99
N ILE A 2 -1.86 2.25 2.00
CA ILE A 2 -2.34 1.36 0.93
C ILE A 2 -1.50 0.08 1.00
N GLY A 3 -2.13 -1.04 1.35
CA GLY A 3 -1.49 -2.36 1.41
C GLY A 3 -1.48 -3.08 0.06
N GLU A 4 -0.82 -4.23 0.01
CA GLU A 4 -0.69 -5.07 -1.20
C GLU A 4 -0.88 -6.55 -0.85
N SER A 5 -1.72 -7.25 -1.63
CA SER A 5 -1.94 -8.71 -1.62
C SER A 5 -2.32 -9.38 -0.28
N ALA A 6 -2.50 -8.63 0.80
CA ALA A 6 -2.97 -9.16 2.09
C ALA A 6 -4.42 -9.64 1.98
N ARG A 7 -4.70 -10.81 2.56
CA ARG A 7 -6.03 -11.43 2.51
C ARG A 7 -6.58 -11.60 3.92
N ARG A 8 -7.86 -11.27 4.08
CA ARG A 8 -8.59 -11.39 5.34
C ARG A 8 -8.41 -12.74 6.03
N ASP A 9 -8.57 -13.85 5.30
CA ASP A 9 -8.50 -15.21 5.85
C ASP A 9 -7.08 -15.62 6.28
N ALA A 10 -6.07 -14.82 5.97
CA ALA A 10 -4.68 -15.04 6.37
C ALA A 10 -4.21 -14.08 7.48
N LEU A 11 -5.06 -13.17 7.98
CA LEU A 11 -4.71 -12.20 9.03
C LEU A 11 -5.42 -12.56 10.35
N GLY A 12 -4.66 -12.77 11.42
CA GLY A 12 -5.21 -13.14 12.73
C GLY A 12 -6.25 -12.17 13.28
N ALA A 13 -5.99 -10.86 13.16
CA ALA A 13 -6.90 -9.80 13.61
C ALA A 13 -8.27 -9.82 12.89
N PHE A 14 -8.37 -10.49 11.74
CA PHE A 14 -9.60 -10.64 10.99
C PHE A 14 -10.25 -12.03 11.17
N GLY A 15 -9.84 -12.80 12.17
CA GLY A 15 -10.31 -14.16 12.42
C GLY A 15 -9.59 -15.23 11.58
N GLY A 16 -8.44 -14.90 11.00
CA GLY A 16 -7.55 -15.86 10.37
C GLY A 16 -6.99 -16.87 11.37
N HIS A 17 -6.53 -18.02 10.87
CA HIS A 17 -6.05 -19.12 11.71
C HIS A 17 -4.74 -18.81 12.45
N TRP A 18 -3.92 -17.89 11.93
CA TRP A 18 -2.58 -17.60 12.44
C TRP A 18 -2.55 -16.33 13.28
N ASP A 19 -1.80 -16.34 14.37
CA ASP A 19 -1.53 -15.14 15.17
C ASP A 19 -0.36 -14.33 14.58
N ASN A 20 -0.62 -13.70 13.44
CA ASN A 20 0.40 -13.01 12.63
C ASN A 20 0.14 -11.52 12.47
N THR A 21 -0.71 -10.98 13.34
CA THR A 21 -1.01 -9.56 13.42
C THR A 21 -1.18 -9.12 14.88
N PRO A 22 -0.26 -9.46 15.79
CA PRO A 22 -0.44 -9.23 17.24
C PRO A 22 -0.64 -7.75 17.57
N PHE A 23 0.03 -6.85 16.84
CA PHE A 23 -0.20 -5.41 16.96
C PHE A 23 -1.62 -5.03 16.55
N ALA A 24 -2.09 -5.44 15.37
CA ALA A 24 -3.44 -5.11 14.90
C ALA A 24 -4.55 -5.71 15.78
N SER A 25 -4.29 -6.86 16.42
CA SER A 25 -5.23 -7.52 17.34
C SER A 25 -5.37 -6.79 18.69
N SER A 26 -4.41 -5.92 19.06
CA SER A 26 -4.37 -5.26 20.38
C SER A 26 -4.64 -3.76 20.34
N VAL A 27 -4.56 -3.11 19.17
CA VAL A 27 -4.84 -1.68 19.03
C VAL A 27 -6.33 -1.37 19.18
N ASN A 28 -6.63 -0.21 19.78
CA ASN A 28 -7.99 0.31 19.81
C ASN A 28 -8.35 0.89 18.43
N GLY A 29 -9.03 0.10 17.61
CA GLY A 29 -9.45 0.49 16.27
C GLY A 29 -10.71 -0.24 15.82
N LEU A 30 -11.28 0.24 14.71
CA LEU A 30 -12.44 -0.40 14.08
C LEU A 30 -11.98 -1.37 12.99
N ILE A 31 -12.35 -2.64 13.12
CA ILE A 31 -12.04 -3.68 12.13
C ILE A 31 -13.23 -3.82 11.17
N PHE A 32 -13.01 -3.50 9.90
CA PHE A 32 -13.96 -3.76 8.83
C PHE A 32 -13.74 -5.16 8.27
N ALA A 33 -14.45 -6.14 8.83
CA ALA A 33 -14.27 -7.54 8.45
C ALA A 33 -14.82 -7.86 7.05
N ASP A 34 -15.88 -7.19 6.58
CA ASP A 34 -16.58 -7.55 5.33
C ASP A 34 -16.23 -6.66 4.12
N TYR A 35 -14.98 -6.18 4.07
CA TYR A 35 -14.48 -5.44 2.92
C TYR A 35 -14.05 -6.39 1.79
N ILE A 36 -14.51 -6.11 0.56
CA ILE A 36 -14.12 -6.81 -0.66
C ILE A 36 -13.48 -5.80 -1.61
N ALA A 37 -12.26 -6.09 -2.07
CA ALA A 37 -11.56 -5.24 -3.02
C ALA A 37 -12.29 -5.15 -4.37
N ALA A 38 -12.21 -4.00 -5.02
CA ALA A 38 -12.87 -3.76 -6.31
C ALA A 38 -12.34 -4.65 -7.46
N SER A 39 -11.14 -5.23 -7.32
CA SER A 39 -10.57 -6.19 -8.26
C SER A 39 -9.45 -7.03 -7.60
N GLY A 40 -9.10 -8.17 -8.20
CA GLY A 40 -7.99 -9.03 -7.78
C GLY A 40 -6.60 -8.65 -8.30
N SER A 41 -6.47 -7.54 -9.03
CA SER A 41 -5.19 -6.99 -9.51
C SER A 41 -5.01 -5.55 -9.03
N THR A 42 -3.78 -5.17 -8.66
CA THR A 42 -3.46 -3.86 -8.05
C THR A 42 -3.94 -2.70 -8.91
N GLN A 43 -3.58 -2.68 -10.20
CA GLN A 43 -3.93 -1.59 -11.13
C GLN A 43 -5.45 -1.36 -11.22
N LYS A 44 -6.24 -2.42 -11.38
CA LYS A 44 -7.70 -2.31 -11.50
C LYS A 44 -8.35 -2.02 -10.16
N SER A 45 -7.86 -2.62 -9.08
CA SER A 45 -8.41 -2.43 -7.72
C SER A 45 -8.24 -0.98 -7.28
N LEU A 46 -7.02 -0.45 -7.37
CA LEU A 46 -6.71 0.93 -6.99
C LEU A 46 -7.30 1.94 -7.97
N GLY A 47 -7.35 1.62 -9.26
CA GLY A 47 -8.07 2.43 -10.24
C GLY A 47 -9.53 2.67 -9.83
N LEU A 48 -10.25 1.62 -9.46
CA LEU A 48 -11.65 1.74 -9.06
C LEU A 48 -11.86 2.29 -7.64
N THR A 49 -10.90 2.08 -6.73
CA THR A 49 -11.03 2.48 -5.32
C THR A 49 -10.65 3.95 -5.08
N LEU A 50 -9.61 4.44 -5.75
CA LEU A 50 -8.98 5.73 -5.44
C LEU A 50 -9.46 6.88 -6.33
N ASN A 51 -10.22 6.58 -7.38
CA ASN A 51 -10.66 7.55 -8.38
C ASN A 51 -12.18 7.61 -8.43
N ARG A 52 -12.70 8.74 -8.90
CA ARG A 52 -14.08 8.82 -9.34
C ARG A 52 -14.30 7.84 -10.49
N VAL A 53 -15.34 7.03 -10.39
CA VAL A 53 -15.73 6.08 -11.43
C VAL A 53 -16.98 6.60 -12.15
N VAL A 54 -16.89 6.74 -13.47
CA VAL A 54 -18.01 7.13 -14.35
C VAL A 54 -18.14 6.06 -15.44
N ASP A 55 -19.32 5.51 -15.62
CA ASP A 55 -19.60 4.42 -16.58
C ASP A 55 -18.64 3.22 -16.46
N GLY A 56 -18.30 2.86 -15.22
CA GLY A 56 -17.37 1.77 -14.92
C GLY A 56 -15.89 2.06 -15.23
N LYS A 57 -15.55 3.30 -15.60
CA LYS A 57 -14.18 3.73 -15.94
C LYS A 57 -13.64 4.70 -14.88
N PRO A 58 -12.44 4.44 -14.33
CA PRO A 58 -11.82 5.36 -13.39
C PRO A 58 -11.30 6.61 -14.11
N GLN A 59 -11.56 7.78 -13.54
CA GLN A 59 -11.07 9.07 -14.01
C GLN A 59 -9.81 9.44 -13.22
N PHE A 60 -8.62 9.17 -13.76
CA PHE A 60 -7.36 9.33 -13.01
C PHE A 60 -7.05 10.77 -12.61
N GLN A 61 -7.60 11.77 -13.32
CA GLN A 61 -7.51 13.18 -12.90
C GLN A 61 -8.42 13.54 -11.73
N ASP A 62 -9.47 12.76 -11.47
CA ASP A 62 -10.44 12.99 -10.40
C ASP A 62 -10.25 11.92 -9.33
N ASN A 63 -9.23 12.11 -8.49
CA ASN A 63 -8.86 11.15 -7.45
C ASN A 63 -8.74 11.78 -6.06
N PHE A 64 -8.64 10.95 -5.03
CA PHE A 64 -8.62 11.43 -3.65
C PHE A 64 -7.46 12.39 -3.33
N VAL A 65 -6.30 12.25 -3.99
CA VAL A 65 -5.16 13.17 -3.82
C VAL A 65 -5.50 14.54 -4.40
N THR A 66 -6.03 14.58 -5.62
CA THR A 66 -6.45 15.87 -6.24
C THR A 66 -7.56 16.56 -5.46
N LEU A 67 -8.44 15.78 -4.82
CA LEU A 67 -9.47 16.31 -3.94
C LEU A 67 -8.85 16.88 -2.65
N ALA A 68 -7.87 16.21 -2.07
CA ALA A 68 -7.16 16.69 -0.88
C ALA A 68 -6.40 18.00 -1.16
N ASN A 69 -5.67 18.08 -2.28
CA ASN A 69 -4.98 19.32 -2.68
C ASN A 69 -5.99 20.48 -2.82
N ARG A 70 -7.13 20.23 -3.45
CA ARG A 70 -8.21 21.22 -3.58
C ARG A 70 -8.83 21.62 -2.24
N ALA A 71 -8.80 20.74 -1.25
CA ALA A 71 -9.24 21.01 0.11
C ALA A 71 -8.16 21.73 0.96
N GLY A 72 -7.00 22.06 0.39
CA GLY A 72 -5.92 22.77 1.07
C GLY A 72 -5.00 21.89 1.91
N PHE A 73 -4.98 20.58 1.64
CA PHE A 73 -3.99 19.68 2.24
C PHE A 73 -2.68 19.76 1.47
N GLN A 74 -1.56 19.70 2.18
CA GLN A 74 -0.29 19.32 1.58
C GLN A 74 -0.22 17.79 1.51
N THR A 75 0.11 17.27 0.34
CA THR A 75 0.04 15.84 0.06
C THR A 75 1.40 15.22 -0.20
N TRP A 76 1.62 14.07 0.43
CA TRP A 76 2.86 13.30 0.34
C TRP A 76 2.53 11.88 -0.13
N TRP A 77 3.30 11.35 -1.07
CA TRP A 77 3.21 9.97 -1.53
C TRP A 77 4.55 9.26 -1.41
N PHE A 78 4.65 8.30 -0.49
CA PHE A 78 5.82 7.44 -0.32
C PHE A 78 5.47 6.03 -0.78
N SER A 79 6.26 5.45 -1.70
CA SER A 79 5.97 4.15 -2.31
C SER A 79 7.18 3.22 -2.25
N ASN A 80 6.97 2.01 -1.73
CA ASN A 80 7.92 0.91 -1.85
C ASN A 80 7.64 0.00 -3.06
N GLN A 81 6.65 0.36 -3.89
CA GLN A 81 6.44 -0.25 -5.19
C GLN A 81 7.12 0.60 -6.26
N GLY A 82 7.83 -0.04 -7.20
CA GLY A 82 8.53 0.66 -8.28
C GLY A 82 7.59 1.28 -9.32
N GLN A 83 8.12 2.23 -10.09
CA GLN A 83 7.41 2.88 -11.19
C GLN A 83 7.98 2.40 -12.53
N ILE A 84 7.18 1.67 -13.31
CA ILE A 84 7.54 1.35 -14.69
C ILE A 84 7.40 2.63 -15.53
N GLY A 85 8.52 3.18 -16.02
CA GLY A 85 8.57 4.29 -16.97
C GLY A 85 7.97 5.62 -16.47
N GLU A 86 8.03 6.67 -17.29
CA GLU A 86 7.50 7.99 -16.90
C GLU A 86 5.97 8.03 -16.74
N TYR A 87 5.19 7.04 -17.22
CA TYR A 87 3.72 7.14 -17.26
C TYR A 87 2.94 5.83 -17.02
N ASP A 88 3.58 4.70 -16.67
CA ASP A 88 3.04 3.40 -17.11
C ASP A 88 2.19 2.61 -16.10
N THR A 89 1.80 3.21 -14.95
CA THR A 89 0.77 2.60 -14.10
C THR A 89 -0.27 3.60 -13.57
N ALA A 90 -1.51 3.13 -13.42
CA ALA A 90 -2.61 3.84 -12.79
C ALA A 90 -2.24 4.47 -11.43
N ILE A 91 -1.38 3.79 -10.66
CA ILE A 91 -0.93 4.21 -9.34
C ILE A 91 0.06 5.36 -9.46
N ALA A 92 1.05 5.26 -10.35
CA ALA A 92 2.01 6.33 -10.58
C ALA A 92 1.30 7.61 -11.06
N SER A 93 0.25 7.49 -11.87
CA SER A 93 -0.59 8.61 -12.27
C SER A 93 -1.23 9.30 -11.05
N ILE A 94 -1.80 8.55 -10.11
CA ILE A 94 -2.39 9.10 -8.88
C ILE A 94 -1.31 9.73 -8.01
N ALA A 95 -0.19 9.03 -7.79
CA ALA A 95 0.92 9.46 -6.96
C ALA A 95 1.49 10.81 -7.43
N LYS A 96 1.72 10.98 -8.74
CA LYS A 96 2.24 12.22 -9.37
C LYS A 96 1.36 13.46 -9.20
N ARG A 97 0.17 13.31 -8.62
CA ARG A 97 -0.71 14.44 -8.29
C ARG A 97 -0.54 14.89 -6.84
N ALA A 98 0.23 14.17 -6.03
CA ALA A 98 0.64 14.68 -4.73
C ALA A 98 1.66 15.79 -4.92
N ASP A 99 1.75 16.71 -3.96
CA ASP A 99 2.73 17.80 -3.99
C ASP A 99 4.15 17.25 -3.91
N GLU A 100 4.34 16.20 -3.10
CA GLU A 100 5.63 15.56 -2.85
C GLU A 100 5.54 14.04 -3.07
N VAL A 101 6.44 13.49 -3.89
CA VAL A 101 6.38 12.08 -4.33
C VAL A 101 7.75 11.45 -4.25
N TYR A 102 7.82 10.31 -3.55
CA TYR A 102 9.06 9.55 -3.41
C TYR A 102 8.80 8.06 -3.61
N PHE A 103 9.58 7.47 -4.51
CA PHE A 103 9.62 6.03 -4.74
C PHE A 103 10.94 5.49 -4.21
N LEU A 104 10.90 4.49 -3.33
CA LEU A 104 12.11 3.82 -2.84
C LEU A 104 12.83 3.02 -3.93
N LYS A 105 12.15 2.75 -5.05
CA LYS A 105 12.64 1.95 -6.17
C LYS A 105 12.64 2.79 -7.44
N GLU A 106 13.80 2.89 -8.06
CA GLU A 106 13.94 3.45 -9.41
C GLU A 106 13.76 2.33 -10.46
N GLY A 107 12.83 2.51 -11.41
CA GLY A 107 12.56 1.54 -12.48
C GLY A 107 11.51 0.49 -12.15
N ASN A 108 11.69 -0.75 -12.65
CA ASN A 108 10.66 -1.81 -12.61
C ASN A 108 10.02 -2.01 -11.21
N PHE A 109 8.78 -2.47 -11.20
CA PHE A 109 7.97 -2.69 -9.98
C PHE A 109 8.68 -3.50 -8.87
N GLU A 110 9.48 -4.48 -9.26
CA GLU A 110 10.30 -5.35 -8.39
C GLU A 110 11.79 -5.03 -8.41
N ALA A 111 12.19 -3.87 -8.96
CA ALA A 111 13.56 -3.41 -8.87
C ALA A 111 13.97 -3.28 -7.40
N ASP A 112 15.21 -3.64 -7.10
CA ASP A 112 15.79 -3.69 -5.76
C ASP A 112 14.95 -4.45 -4.71
N LYS A 113 15.32 -5.72 -4.48
CA LYS A 113 14.67 -6.60 -3.51
C LYS A 113 15.02 -6.29 -2.05
N ASN A 114 15.96 -5.37 -1.79
CA ASN A 114 16.44 -5.08 -0.44
C ASN A 114 15.63 -3.99 0.27
N THR A 115 14.79 -3.26 -0.46
CA THR A 115 13.94 -2.20 0.09
C THR A 115 12.78 -2.80 0.89
N LYS A 116 12.64 -2.35 2.14
CA LYS A 116 11.59 -2.80 3.05
C LYS A 116 10.57 -1.70 3.31
N ASP A 117 9.34 -2.09 3.64
CA ASP A 117 8.25 -1.14 3.87
C ASP A 117 8.54 -0.21 5.07
N GLU A 118 9.37 -0.65 6.03
CA GLU A 118 9.79 0.16 7.19
C GLU A 118 10.59 1.40 6.78
N ALA A 119 11.26 1.41 5.62
CA ALA A 119 11.96 2.60 5.14
C ALA A 119 11.01 3.78 4.85
N LEU A 120 9.71 3.52 4.65
CA LEU A 120 8.70 4.57 4.51
C LEU A 120 8.44 5.28 5.85
N LEU A 121 8.75 4.66 7.00
CA LEU A 121 8.57 5.25 8.32
C LEU A 121 9.55 6.41 8.55
N ASP A 122 10.79 6.28 8.09
CA ASP A 122 11.81 7.34 8.23
C ASP A 122 11.41 8.60 7.46
N MET A 123 10.81 8.44 6.27
CA MET A 123 10.29 9.56 5.47
C MET A 123 9.07 10.19 6.13
N THR A 124 8.18 9.36 6.69
CA THR A 124 7.00 9.83 7.42
C THR A 124 7.38 10.62 8.67
N ALA A 125 8.37 10.14 9.43
CA ALA A 125 8.86 10.82 10.63
C ALA A 125 9.44 12.21 10.30
N GLN A 126 10.14 12.35 9.17
CA GLN A 126 10.67 13.64 8.73
C GLN A 126 9.57 14.67 8.43
N VAL A 127 8.46 14.25 7.80
CA VAL A 127 7.31 15.14 7.58
C VAL A 127 6.67 15.51 8.92
N LEU A 128 6.43 14.53 9.80
CA LEU A 128 5.78 14.78 11.09
C LEU A 128 6.62 15.59 12.08
N ALA A 129 7.94 15.62 11.92
CA ALA A 129 8.84 16.39 12.78
C ALA A 129 8.82 17.91 12.50
N GLN A 130 8.20 18.34 11.40
CA GLN A 130 8.09 19.75 11.01
C GLN A 130 6.72 20.30 11.40
N GLU A 131 6.68 21.59 11.74
CA GLU A 131 5.40 22.30 11.86
C GLU A 131 4.86 22.64 10.48
N HIS A 132 3.58 22.35 10.28
CA HIS A 132 2.89 22.62 9.02
C HIS A 132 1.70 23.56 9.27
N SER A 133 1.60 24.61 8.46
CA SER A 133 0.46 25.53 8.50
C SER A 133 -0.80 24.94 7.84
N GLN A 134 -0.61 23.93 6.98
CA GLN A 134 -1.67 23.23 6.26
C GLN A 134 -1.89 21.82 6.84
N PRO A 135 -3.12 21.27 6.77
CA PRO A 135 -3.34 19.87 7.08
C PRO A 135 -2.55 18.96 6.13
N GLN A 136 -2.06 17.84 6.65
CA GLN A 136 -1.19 16.92 5.91
C GLN A 136 -1.95 15.65 5.53
N LEU A 137 -1.80 15.19 4.28
CA LEU A 137 -2.19 13.84 3.86
C LEU A 137 -0.94 13.09 3.41
N ILE A 138 -0.56 12.07 4.18
CA ILE A 138 0.60 11.23 3.89
C ILE A 138 0.11 9.84 3.46
N VAL A 139 0.42 9.46 2.22
CA VAL A 139 0.09 8.17 1.63
C VAL A 139 1.32 7.28 1.63
N LEU A 140 1.27 6.19 2.38
CA LEU A 140 2.28 5.13 2.31
C LEU A 140 1.73 3.97 1.49
N HIS A 141 2.41 3.64 0.40
CA HIS A 141 2.06 2.56 -0.50
C HIS A 141 3.06 1.41 -0.37
N LEU A 142 2.58 0.33 0.24
CA LEU A 142 3.41 -0.78 0.68
C LEU A 142 3.66 -1.78 -0.45
N MET A 143 4.80 -2.46 -0.37
CA MET A 143 5.02 -3.68 -1.13
C MET A 143 4.28 -4.87 -0.48
N GLY A 144 4.05 -4.85 0.83
CA GLY A 144 3.11 -5.73 1.54
C GLY A 144 3.35 -7.22 1.29
N SER A 145 2.25 -7.97 1.15
CA SER A 145 2.27 -9.43 0.94
C SER A 145 2.37 -9.83 -0.54
N HIS A 146 2.96 -8.99 -1.39
CA HIS A 146 3.16 -9.29 -2.82
C HIS A 146 3.86 -10.66 -3.00
N PRO A 147 3.57 -11.42 -4.08
CA PRO A 147 4.17 -12.73 -4.31
C PRO A 147 5.70 -12.76 -4.20
N GLN A 148 6.25 -13.95 -3.90
CA GLN A 148 7.64 -14.15 -3.45
C GLN A 148 7.90 -13.63 -2.02
N ALA A 149 7.06 -14.06 -1.07
CA ALA A 149 7.15 -13.62 0.33
C ALA A 149 8.55 -13.78 0.96
N CYS A 150 9.38 -14.74 0.51
CA CYS A 150 10.77 -14.86 0.99
C CYS A 150 11.61 -13.61 0.74
N ASP A 151 11.36 -12.86 -0.34
CA ASP A 151 12.08 -11.62 -0.65
C ASP A 151 11.75 -10.53 0.38
N ARG A 152 10.55 -10.58 0.97
CA ARG A 152 10.09 -9.62 1.99
C ARG A 152 10.48 -10.03 3.41
N THR A 153 10.47 -11.33 3.69
CA THR A 153 10.83 -11.84 5.03
C THR A 153 12.31 -12.19 5.17
N GLN A 154 13.12 -11.99 4.12
CA GLN A 154 14.52 -12.43 4.05
C GLN A 154 14.65 -13.94 4.38
N GLY A 155 13.67 -14.73 3.94
CA GLY A 155 13.58 -16.16 4.21
C GLY A 155 13.21 -16.55 5.64
N LYS A 156 12.95 -15.58 6.54
CA LYS A 156 12.53 -15.84 7.92
C LYS A 156 11.01 -16.03 7.98
N TYR A 157 10.54 -17.00 8.74
CA TYR A 157 9.12 -17.22 9.00
C TYR A 157 8.95 -18.12 10.20
N GLU A 158 7.83 -17.97 10.91
CA GLU A 158 7.45 -18.92 11.96
C GLU A 158 6.73 -20.13 11.39
N THR A 159 5.85 -19.92 10.40
CA THR A 159 5.06 -20.97 9.76
C THR A 159 5.09 -20.84 8.24
N PHE A 160 5.49 -21.92 7.55
CA PHE A 160 5.47 -22.01 6.09
C PHE A 160 4.18 -22.69 5.61
N VAL A 161 3.43 -22.02 4.72
CA VAL A 161 2.18 -22.54 4.18
C VAL A 161 2.33 -22.83 2.70
N HIS A 162 2.45 -24.12 2.36
CA HIS A 162 2.50 -24.58 0.98
C HIS A 162 1.12 -25.04 0.49
N ARG A 163 0.50 -24.29 -0.42
CA ARG A 163 -0.68 -24.76 -1.16
C ARG A 163 -0.23 -25.18 -2.55
N LYS A 164 -0.68 -26.35 -3.03
CA LYS A 164 -0.37 -26.94 -4.38
C LYS A 164 -0.54 -26.00 -5.59
N LYS A 165 -1.05 -24.78 -5.42
CA LYS A 165 -1.19 -23.76 -6.47
C LYS A 165 -0.74 -22.32 -6.11
N ARG A 166 -0.24 -22.00 -4.90
CA ARG A 166 0.31 -20.66 -4.51
C ARG A 166 1.02 -20.73 -3.15
N ARG A 167 2.18 -20.05 -3.02
CA ARG A 167 2.99 -19.96 -1.78
C ARG A 167 2.54 -18.73 -0.97
N ALA A 168 2.27 -18.89 0.32
CA ALA A 168 2.05 -17.79 1.26
C ALA A 168 2.90 -18.04 2.52
N ILE A 169 3.44 -16.97 3.10
CA ILE A 169 4.28 -17.03 4.29
C ILE A 169 3.65 -16.11 5.34
N SER A 170 3.57 -16.60 6.58
CA SER A 170 3.15 -15.81 7.73
C SER A 170 4.35 -15.05 8.30
N ILE A 171 4.19 -13.74 8.51
CA ILE A 171 5.23 -12.84 9.08
C ILE A 171 4.90 -12.65 10.59
N PRO A 172 5.90 -12.54 11.48
CA PRO A 172 5.68 -12.16 12.89
C PRO A 172 5.02 -10.78 13.05
#